data_AF-A0A380E0V9-F1
#
_entry.id   AF-A0A380E0V9-F1
#
_cell.length_a   1.000
_cell.length_b   1.000
_cell.length_c   1.000
_cell.angle_alpha   90.00
_cell.angle_beta   90.00
_cell.angle_gamma   90.00
#
_symmetry.space_group_name_H-M   'P 1'
#
loop_
_entity.id
_entity.type
_entity.pdbx_description
1 polymer ?
#
loop_
_entity_poly.entity_id
_entity_poly.type
_entity_poly.pdbx_seq_one_letter_code
_entity_poly.pdbx_strand_id
1 'polypeptide(L)' 'MIKFKNVTKRYGKHVAVDNISFNINEGEFFVLIGPSGCGKNYDIKND' A
#
# COMPACT_ATOMS: atom_id res chain seq x y z
N MET A 1 -3.00 6.69 -15.71
CA MET A 1 -3.93 6.42 -14.59
C MET A 1 -3.86 4.94 -14.21
N ILE A 2 -3.55 4.65 -12.95
CA ILE A 2 -3.51 3.30 -12.37
C ILE A 2 -4.68 3.15 -11.40
N LYS A 3 -5.35 2.00 -11.39
CA LYS A 3 -6.50 1.73 -10.51
C LYS A 3 -6.24 0.53 -9.62
N PHE A 4 -6.50 0.70 -8.33
CA PHE A 4 -6.47 -0.35 -7.32
C PHE A 4 -7.88 -0.60 -6.82
N LYS A 5 -8.29 -1.86 -6.79
CA LYS A 5 -9.61 -2.28 -6.30
C LYS A 5 -9.46 -3.36 -5.25
N ASN A 6 -10.15 -3.18 -4.12
CA ASN A 6 -10.25 -4.15 -3.04
C ASN A 6 -8.88 -4.70 -2.57
N VAL A 7 -7.88 -3.82 -2.51
CA VAL A 7 -6.50 -4.19 -2.20
C VAL A 7 -6.35 -4.39 -0.70
N THR A 8 -5.74 -5.53 -0.35
CA THR A 8 -5.33 -5.86 1.01
C THR A 8 -3.84 -6.16 1.02
N LYS A 9 -3.09 -5.53 1.92
CA LYS A 9 -1.66 -5.77 2.13
C LYS A 9 -1.45 -6.34 3.51
N ARG A 10 -0.78 -7.50 3.58
CA ARG A 10 -0.40 -8.17 4.82
C ARG A 10 1.11 -8.34 4.91
N TYR A 11 1.63 -8.26 6.13
CA TYR A 11 3.00 -8.58 6.49
C TYR A 11 2.97 -9.67 7.57
N GLY A 12 3.23 -10.91 7.16
CA GLY A 12 2.98 -12.07 8.01
C GLY A 12 1.52 -12.11 8.46
N LYS A 13 1.30 -12.11 9.78
CA LYS A 13 -0.06 -12.10 10.38
C LYS A 13 -0.69 -10.70 10.48
N HIS A 14 0.08 -9.63 10.25
CA HIS A 14 -0.40 -8.26 10.40
C HIS A 14 -1.02 -7.74 9.09
N VAL A 15 -2.17 -7.08 9.18
CA VAL A 15 -2.85 -6.45 8.04
C VAL A 15 -2.53 -4.96 8.05
N ALA A 16 -1.71 -4.53 7.10
CA ALA A 16 -1.31 -3.13 6.95
C ALA A 16 -2.38 -2.30 6.23
N VAL A 17 -3.05 -2.92 5.27
CA VAL A 17 -4.12 -2.32 4.45
C VAL A 17 -5.20 -3.36 4.29
N ASP A 18 -6.46 -3.01 4.53
CA ASP A 18 -7.59 -3.92 4.41
C ASP A 18 -8.65 -3.38 3.44
N ASN A 19 -8.87 -4.11 2.35
CA ASN A 19 -9.92 -3.88 1.36
C ASN A 19 -10.09 -2.42 0.86
N ILE A 20 -9.00 -1.74 0.50
CA ILE A 20 -9.07 -0.35 0.00
C ILE A 20 -9.15 -0.29 -1.53
N SER A 21 -9.79 0.75 -2.06
CA SER A 21 -9.80 1.04 -3.49
C SER A 21 -9.43 2.50 -3.73
N PHE A 22 -8.51 2.75 -4.66
CA PHE A 22 -8.03 4.10 -4.99
C PHE A 22 -7.48 4.14 -6.41
N ASN A 23 -7.37 5.35 -6.97
CA ASN A 23 -6.79 5.59 -8.29
C ASN A 23 -5.60 6.54 -8.13
N ILE A 24 -4.57 6.34 -8.95
CA ILE A 24 -3.43 7.26 -9.08
C ILE A 24 -3.43 7.79 -10.52
N ASN A 25 -3.64 9.09 -10.67
CA ASN A 25 -3.56 9.76 -11.96
C ASN A 25 -2.10 10.07 -12.34
N GLU A 26 -1.89 10.47 -13.58
CA GLU A 26 -0.56 10.90 -14.02
C GLU A 26 -0.14 12.16 -13.27
N GLY A 27 1.11 12.18 -12.79
CA GLY A 27 1.64 13.28 -11.97
C GLY A 27 1.23 13.25 -10.48
N GLU A 28 0.39 12.30 -10.05
CA GLU A 28 0.03 12.15 -8.64
C GLU A 28 1.00 11.24 -7.88
N PHE A 29 1.35 11.65 -6.66
CA PHE A 29 2.16 10.85 -5.74
C PHE A 29 1.30 10.38 -4.56
N PHE A 30 1.36 9.09 -4.25
CA PHE A 30 0.52 8.47 -3.22
C PHE A 30 1.38 7.82 -2.13
N VAL A 31 1.05 8.10 -0.86
CA VAL A 31 1.75 7.53 0.30
C VAL A 31 0.73 6.94 1.28
N LEU A 32 0.98 5.71 1.72
CA LEU A 32 0.25 5.07 2.81
C LEU A 32 0.88 5.45 4.15
N ILE A 33 0.15 6.17 5.00
CA ILE A 33 0.58 6.62 6.32
C ILE A 33 -0.26 5.92 7.40
N GLY A 34 0.38 5.58 8.52
CA GLY A 34 -0.15 4.86 9.69
C GLY A 34 0.87 4.87 10.86
N PRO A 35 0.53 4.37 12.05
CA PRO A 35 1.43 4.34 13.21
C PRO A 35 2.68 3.45 12.99
N SER A 36 3.71 3.59 13.82
CA SER A 36 4.90 2.72 13.74
C SER A 36 4.51 1.25 13.84
N GLY A 37 5.06 0.41 12.95
CA GLY A 37 4.73 -1.03 12.89
C GLY A 37 3.54 -1.42 11.99
N CYS A 38 2.82 -0.47 11.36
CA CYS A 38 1.69 -0.80 10.46
C CYS A 38 2.08 -1.34 9.07
N GLY A 39 3.33 -1.82 8.88
CA GLY A 39 3.75 -2.39 7.60
C GLY A 39 4.04 -1.36 6.49
N LYS A 40 4.54 -0.18 6.83
CA LYS A 40 4.99 0.81 5.82
C LYS A 40 6.30 0.47 5.12
N ASN A 41 7.01 -0.56 5.56
CA ASN A 41 8.34 -0.85 5.05
C ASN A 41 8.23 -1.31 3.60
N TYR A 42 8.62 -0.42 2.68
CA TYR A 42 8.89 -0.70 1.29
C TYR A 42 10.18 -1.51 1.22
N ASP A 43 10.07 -2.83 1.03
CA ASP A 43 11.20 -3.66 0.62
C ASP A 43 11.14 -3.77 -0.90
N ILE A 44 11.92 -2.95 -1.60
CA ILE A 44 12.22 -3.16 -3.02
C ILE A 44 13.26 -4.28 -3.03
N LYS A 45 12.81 -5.53 -3.09
CA LYS A 45 13.70 -6.61 -3.49
C LYS A 45 14.15 -6.36 -4.92
N ASN A 46 15.40 -5.94 -5.09
CA ASN A 46 16.15 -6.21 -6.30
C ASN A 46 16.49 -7.71 -6.25
N ASP A 47 16.09 -8.45 -7.29
CA ASP A 47 16.89 -9.58 -7.76
C ASP A 47 18.09 -9.04 -8.54
#